data_AF-A0A529TTM4-F1
#
_entry.id   AF-A0A529TTM4-F1
#
_cell.length_a   1.000
_cell.length_b   1.000
_cell.length_c   1.000
_cell.angle_alpha   90.00
_cell.angle_beta   90.00
_cell.angle_gamma   90.00
#
_symmetry.space_group_name_H-M   'P 1'
#
loop_
_entity.id
_entity.type
_entity.pdbx_description
1 polymer ?
#
loop_
_entity_poly.entity_id
_entity_poly.type
_entity_poly.pdbx_seq_one_letter_code
_entity_poly.pdbx_strand_id
1 'polypeptide(L)'
;IQIGIRTHAPDTFGIKILYGHEVEEMRASDIAYAIVDRTGGKKTYLTFDIDCLDPAFAPGTGTPVAGGPSSAKMLSTLRQLGQVDVVGADIVEVAPAYDHADITAIAGSIIAMHYLGLLAERKARAEELNNGNHAALNHAHGI
;
A
#
# COMPACT_ATOMS: atom_id res chain seq x y z
N ILE A 1 -4.36 9.95 -1.12
CA ILE A 1 -3.25 10.26 -2.05
C ILE A 1 -3.36 9.26 -3.18
N GLN A 2 -3.04 9.62 -4.41
CA GLN A 2 -2.95 8.69 -5.54
C GLN A 2 -1.49 8.57 -5.96
N ILE A 3 -1.06 7.36 -6.29
CA ILE A 3 0.34 7.01 -6.55
C ILE A 3 0.40 6.31 -7.90
N GLY A 4 1.30 6.73 -8.78
CA GLY A 4 1.51 6.08 -10.08
C GLY A 4 0.56 6.55 -11.20
N ILE A 5 -0.17 7.65 -10.98
CA ILE A 5 -1.06 8.23 -12.00
C ILE A 5 -0.22 8.65 -13.21
N ARG A 6 -0.66 8.24 -14.39
CA ARG A 6 0.03 8.52 -15.67
C ARG A 6 -0.95 8.74 -16.82
N THR A 7 -2.18 9.07 -16.46
CA THR A 7 -3.25 9.51 -17.35
C THR A 7 -3.61 10.95 -16.98
N HIS A 8 -4.19 11.68 -17.93
CA HIS A 8 -4.58 13.06 -17.69
C HIS A 8 -5.84 13.12 -16.82
N ALA A 9 -5.72 13.71 -15.63
CA ALA A 9 -6.84 14.07 -14.78
C ALA A 9 -6.97 15.61 -14.78
N PRO A 10 -8.00 16.20 -15.43
CA PRO A 10 -8.13 17.66 -15.55
C PRO A 10 -8.37 18.34 -14.20
N ASP A 11 -9.06 17.66 -13.28
CA ASP A 11 -9.34 18.14 -11.93
C ASP A 11 -8.94 17.08 -10.89
N THR A 12 -8.16 17.46 -9.89
CA THR A 12 -7.70 16.54 -8.83
C THR A 12 -8.62 16.54 -7.61
N PHE A 13 -9.55 17.48 -7.52
CA PHE A 13 -10.43 17.69 -6.36
C PHE A 13 -9.69 17.73 -5.01
N GLY A 14 -8.46 18.26 -5.00
CA GLY A 14 -7.63 18.36 -3.79
C GLY A 14 -6.97 17.06 -3.36
N ILE A 15 -7.02 16.01 -4.19
CA ILE A 15 -6.28 14.77 -3.99
C ILE A 15 -4.82 15.02 -4.37
N LYS A 16 -3.90 14.77 -3.43
CA LYS A 16 -2.46 14.73 -3.72
C LYS A 16 -2.17 13.57 -4.67
N ILE A 17 -1.47 13.84 -5.76
CA ILE A 17 -1.06 12.87 -6.77
C ILE A 17 0.48 12.80 -6.77
N LEU A 18 1.03 11.60 -6.81
CA LEU A 18 2.40 11.35 -7.26
C LEU A 18 2.30 10.67 -8.63
N TYR A 19 2.74 11.36 -9.67
CA TYR A 19 2.67 10.88 -11.03
C TYR A 19 3.69 9.76 -11.28
N GLY A 20 3.44 8.92 -12.28
CA GLY A 20 4.28 7.77 -12.60
C GLY A 20 5.76 8.13 -12.81
N HIS A 21 6.05 9.23 -13.50
CA HIS A 21 7.43 9.70 -13.70
C HIS A 21 8.10 10.14 -12.38
N GLU A 22 7.37 10.81 -11.48
CA GLU A 22 7.90 11.18 -10.16
C GLU A 22 8.17 9.92 -9.32
N VAL A 23 7.23 8.97 -9.32
CA VAL A 23 7.36 7.67 -8.62
C VAL A 23 8.58 6.89 -9.12
N GLU A 24 8.90 6.99 -10.41
CA GLU A 24 10.08 6.32 -10.98
C GLU A 24 11.40 6.91 -10.46
N GLU A 25 11.46 8.23 -10.27
CA GLU A 25 12.64 8.91 -9.71
C GLU A 25 12.74 8.77 -8.18
N MET A 26 11.63 8.52 -7.49
CA MET A 26 11.57 8.38 -6.03
C MET A 26 12.07 7.02 -5.54
N ARG A 27 12.65 7.02 -4.32
CA ARG A 27 12.88 5.79 -3.57
C ARG A 27 11.56 5.32 -2.95
N ALA A 28 11.45 4.02 -2.69
CA ALA A 28 10.29 3.44 -1.99
C ALA A 28 10.03 4.11 -0.62
N SER A 29 11.08 4.53 0.09
CA SER A 29 10.96 5.27 1.35
C SER A 29 10.30 6.63 1.19
N ASP A 30 10.57 7.32 0.08
CA ASP A 30 10.05 8.67 -0.16
C ASP A 30 8.55 8.60 -0.50
N ILE A 31 8.16 7.56 -1.25
CA ILE A 31 6.76 7.27 -1.56
C ILE A 31 6.00 6.92 -0.27
N ALA A 32 6.58 6.04 0.56
CA ALA A 32 5.98 5.67 1.84
C ALA A 32 5.83 6.87 2.77
N TYR A 33 6.86 7.72 2.87
CA TYR A 33 6.79 8.96 3.64
C TYR A 33 5.65 9.87 3.16
N ALA A 34 5.50 10.07 1.84
CA ALA A 34 4.43 10.89 1.28
C ALA A 34 3.03 10.33 1.60
N ILE A 35 2.88 9.00 1.67
CA ILE A 35 1.63 8.33 2.08
C ILE A 35 1.38 8.56 3.59
N VAL A 36 2.37 8.34 4.44
CA VAL A 36 2.27 8.53 5.90
C VAL A 36 1.91 9.99 6.22
N ASP A 37 2.62 10.94 5.62
CA ASP A 37 2.37 12.37 5.77
C ASP A 37 0.94 12.74 5.35
N ARG A 38 0.49 12.28 4.18
CA ARG A 38 -0.85 12.62 3.68
C ARG A 38 -1.98 11.96 4.47
N THR A 39 -1.76 10.77 5.03
CA THR A 39 -2.77 10.05 5.83
C THR A 39 -2.84 10.58 7.26
N GLY A 40 -1.72 11.04 7.83
CA GLY A 40 -1.68 11.77 9.10
C GLY A 40 -2.31 11.01 10.27
N GLY A 41 -2.14 9.68 10.31
CA GLY A 41 -2.70 8.81 11.35
C GLY A 41 -4.21 8.58 11.26
N LYS A 42 -4.89 9.08 10.22
CA LYS A 42 -6.32 8.83 10.01
C LYS A 42 -6.55 7.41 9.51
N LYS A 43 -7.73 6.87 9.82
CA LYS A 43 -8.25 5.64 9.22
C LYS A 43 -8.18 5.75 7.70
N THR A 44 -7.46 4.83 7.08
CA THR A 44 -7.13 4.87 5.66
C THR A 44 -7.59 3.58 5.00
N TYR A 45 -8.21 3.70 3.83
CA TYR A 45 -8.52 2.57 2.97
C TYR A 45 -7.46 2.48 1.87
N LEU A 46 -6.94 1.29 1.61
CA LEU A 46 -5.95 1.04 0.57
C LEU A 46 -6.61 0.31 -0.60
N THR A 47 -6.80 0.98 -1.73
CA THR A 47 -7.18 0.33 -2.98
C THR A 47 -5.94 0.21 -3.86
N PHE A 48 -5.62 -1.01 -4.31
CA PHE A 48 -4.49 -1.26 -5.21
C PHE A 48 -5.02 -1.77 -6.55
N ASP A 49 -5.08 -0.87 -7.52
CA ASP A 49 -5.24 -1.24 -8.92
C ASP A 49 -3.95 -1.88 -9.43
N ILE A 50 -4.02 -3.12 -9.93
CA ILE A 50 -2.84 -3.81 -10.42
C ILE A 50 -2.23 -3.11 -11.65
N ASP A 51 -3.04 -2.37 -12.39
CA ASP A 51 -2.60 -1.54 -13.51
C ASP A 51 -1.74 -0.34 -13.06
N CYS A 52 -1.61 -0.09 -11.76
CA CYS A 52 -0.60 0.82 -11.23
C CYS A 52 0.81 0.39 -11.65
N LEU A 53 1.09 -0.92 -11.70
CA LEU A 53 2.39 -1.46 -12.14
C LEU A 53 2.58 -1.29 -13.65
N ASP A 54 3.83 -1.25 -14.10
CA ASP A 54 4.10 -1.30 -15.54
C ASP A 54 3.56 -2.60 -16.16
N PRO A 55 3.06 -2.58 -17.42
CA PRO A 55 2.65 -3.79 -18.12
C PRO A 55 3.74 -4.88 -18.22
N ALA A 56 5.02 -4.53 -18.07
CA ALA A 56 6.11 -5.52 -17.92
C ALA A 56 5.98 -6.41 -16.67
N PHE A 57 5.26 -5.94 -15.63
CA PHE A 57 5.06 -6.65 -14.36
C PHE A 57 3.59 -7.03 -14.10
N ALA A 58 2.65 -6.35 -14.75
CA ALA A 58 1.21 -6.60 -14.64
C ALA A 58 0.53 -6.55 -16.03
N PRO A 59 0.87 -7.45 -16.97
CA PRO A 59 0.22 -7.49 -18.29
C PRO A 59 -1.26 -7.89 -18.22
N GLY A 60 -1.65 -8.63 -17.18
CA GLY A 60 -2.99 -9.15 -16.96
C GLY A 60 -3.97 -8.14 -16.38
N THR A 61 -4.24 -7.05 -17.11
CA THR A 61 -5.22 -6.02 -16.73
C THR A 61 -5.95 -5.48 -17.97
N GLY A 62 -7.13 -4.87 -17.76
CA GLY A 62 -7.96 -4.34 -18.85
C GLY A 62 -7.45 -3.02 -19.47
N THR A 63 -6.64 -2.26 -18.73
CA THR A 63 -6.21 -0.90 -19.11
C THR A 63 -4.70 -0.68 -18.96
N PRO A 64 -3.84 -1.47 -19.63
CA PRO A 64 -2.40 -1.34 -19.47
C PRO A 64 -1.89 0.04 -19.93
N VAL A 65 -1.17 0.74 -19.05
CA VAL A 65 -0.50 2.01 -19.37
C VAL A 65 0.99 1.91 -19.07
N ALA A 66 1.83 2.11 -20.09
CA ALA A 66 3.29 2.05 -19.97
C ALA A 66 3.88 3.15 -19.07
N GLY A 67 5.08 2.90 -18.53
CA GLY A 67 5.80 3.83 -17.65
C GLY A 67 5.36 3.74 -16.19
N GLY A 68 4.92 2.56 -15.76
CA GLY A 68 4.60 2.29 -14.35
C GLY A 68 5.82 1.89 -13.53
N PRO A 69 5.74 1.90 -12.19
CA PRO A 69 6.76 1.32 -11.33
C PRO A 69 6.83 -0.20 -11.45
N SER A 70 7.99 -0.76 -11.07
CA SER A 70 8.13 -2.20 -10.87
C SER A 70 7.37 -2.70 -9.64
N SER A 71 7.00 -3.98 -9.66
CA SER A 71 6.42 -4.67 -8.49
C SER A 71 7.32 -4.53 -7.27
N ALA A 72 8.65 -4.70 -7.43
CA ALA A 72 9.62 -4.56 -6.35
C ALA A 72 9.59 -3.19 -5.64
N LYS A 73 9.44 -2.09 -6.40
CA LYS A 73 9.35 -0.73 -5.84
C LYS A 73 8.08 -0.56 -4.99
N MET A 74 6.94 -1.02 -5.51
CA MET A 74 5.66 -0.90 -4.80
C MET A 74 5.60 -1.81 -3.57
N LEU A 75 6.11 -3.04 -3.64
CA LEU A 75 6.22 -3.93 -2.47
C LEU A 75 7.13 -3.35 -1.39
N SER A 76 8.25 -2.73 -1.78
CA SER A 76 9.14 -2.05 -0.84
C SER A 76 8.49 -0.83 -0.19
N THR A 77 7.59 -0.15 -0.90
CA THR A 77 6.78 0.95 -0.35
C THR A 77 5.78 0.42 0.67
N LEU A 78 5.01 -0.63 0.34
CA LEU A 78 4.01 -1.24 1.21
C LEU A 78 4.61 -1.73 2.54
N ARG A 79 5.81 -2.32 2.53
CA ARG A 79 6.54 -2.74 3.73
C ARG A 79 6.78 -1.61 4.74
N GLN A 80 6.80 -0.36 4.29
CA GLN A 80 7.11 0.80 5.13
C GLN A 80 5.84 1.51 5.63
N LEU A 81 4.65 0.98 5.34
CA LEU A 81 3.37 1.58 5.75
C LEU A 81 2.89 1.12 7.13
N GLY A 82 3.74 0.51 7.96
CA GLY A 82 3.37 0.01 9.29
C GLY A 82 2.78 1.09 10.23
N GLN A 83 3.04 2.37 9.98
CA GLN A 83 2.49 3.50 10.74
C GLN A 83 1.11 3.97 10.26
N VAL A 84 0.65 3.53 9.09
CA VAL A 84 -0.65 3.91 8.52
C VAL A 84 -1.75 3.08 9.18
N ASP A 85 -2.82 3.72 9.65
CA ASP A 85 -3.99 3.01 10.17
C ASP A 85 -4.87 2.51 9.02
N VAL A 86 -4.40 1.45 8.34
CA VAL A 86 -5.15 0.80 7.26
C VAL A 86 -6.30 -0.02 7.84
N VAL A 87 -7.54 0.36 7.52
CA VAL A 87 -8.75 -0.27 8.07
C VAL A 87 -9.46 -1.22 7.09
N GLY A 88 -9.03 -1.21 5.84
CA GLY A 88 -9.56 -2.05 4.78
C GLY A 88 -8.68 -1.93 3.53
N ALA A 89 -8.72 -2.94 2.68
CA ALA A 89 -8.06 -2.90 1.40
C ALA A 89 -8.75 -3.77 0.33
N ASP A 90 -8.55 -3.41 -0.92
CA ASP A 90 -8.86 -4.22 -2.09
C ASP A 90 -7.67 -4.25 -3.07
N ILE A 91 -7.61 -5.32 -3.85
CA ILE A 91 -6.67 -5.50 -4.96
C ILE A 91 -7.55 -5.77 -6.17
N VAL A 92 -7.49 -4.90 -7.18
CA VAL A 92 -8.46 -4.85 -8.28
C VAL A 92 -7.78 -4.97 -9.65
N GLU A 93 -8.60 -5.15 -10.67
CA GLU A 93 -8.22 -5.15 -12.10
C GLU A 93 -7.24 -6.25 -12.55
N VAL A 94 -7.06 -7.31 -11.75
CA VAL A 94 -6.43 -8.54 -12.25
C VAL A 94 -7.37 -9.21 -13.25
N ALA A 95 -6.92 -9.32 -14.49
CA ALA A 95 -7.63 -9.93 -15.61
C ALA A 95 -6.85 -11.15 -16.15
N PRO A 96 -7.16 -12.37 -15.67
CA PRO A 96 -6.41 -13.59 -16.01
C PRO A 96 -6.31 -13.89 -17.51
N ALA A 97 -7.29 -13.45 -18.30
CA ALA A 97 -7.30 -13.64 -19.76
C ALA A 97 -6.14 -12.91 -20.48
N TYR A 98 -5.60 -11.85 -19.86
CA TYR A 98 -4.47 -11.08 -20.39
C TYR A 98 -3.16 -11.38 -19.65
N ASP A 99 -3.21 -12.20 -18.61
CA ASP A 99 -2.03 -12.47 -17.80
C ASP A 99 -1.06 -13.41 -18.52
N HIS A 100 0.23 -13.27 -18.23
CA HIS A 100 1.27 -14.09 -18.83
C HIS A 100 2.03 -14.82 -17.72
N ALA A 101 2.00 -16.16 -17.73
CA ALA A 101 2.60 -16.99 -16.69
C ALA A 101 2.19 -16.58 -15.27
N ASP A 102 0.94 -16.13 -15.11
CA ASP A 102 0.31 -15.68 -13.86
C ASP A 102 1.06 -14.56 -13.12
N ILE A 103 1.95 -13.82 -13.78
CA ILE A 103 2.80 -12.84 -13.09
C ILE A 103 1.99 -11.70 -12.46
N THR A 104 0.86 -11.33 -13.07
CA THR A 104 -0.03 -10.28 -12.56
C THR A 104 -0.79 -10.79 -11.34
N ALA A 105 -1.36 -12.00 -11.42
CA ALA A 105 -2.02 -12.65 -10.30
C ALA A 105 -1.06 -12.88 -9.12
N ILE A 106 0.17 -13.30 -9.40
CA ILE A 106 1.23 -13.46 -8.38
C ILE A 106 1.52 -12.10 -7.73
N ALA A 107 1.73 -11.03 -8.51
CA ALA A 107 1.95 -9.69 -7.97
C ALA A 107 0.79 -9.24 -7.06
N GLY A 108 -0.46 -9.42 -7.51
CA GLY A 108 -1.66 -9.12 -6.73
C GLY A 108 -1.73 -9.92 -5.41
N SER A 109 -1.40 -11.21 -5.44
CA SER A 109 -1.39 -12.06 -4.25
C SER A 109 -0.35 -11.61 -3.20
N ILE A 110 0.83 -11.17 -3.65
CA ILE A 110 1.89 -10.68 -2.77
C ILE A 110 1.51 -9.31 -2.18
N ILE A 111 0.84 -8.44 -2.93
CA ILE A 111 0.27 -7.19 -2.41
C ILE A 111 -0.76 -7.48 -1.31
N ALA A 112 -1.68 -8.42 -1.54
CA ALA A 112 -2.65 -8.85 -0.54
C ALA A 112 -1.98 -9.41 0.72
N MET A 113 -0.94 -10.24 0.57
CA MET A 113 -0.14 -10.74 1.68
C MET A 113 0.54 -9.60 2.47
N HIS A 114 1.06 -8.58 1.78
CA HIS A 114 1.62 -7.40 2.43
C HIS A 114 0.60 -6.63 3.26
N TYR A 115 -0.63 -6.45 2.75
CA TYR A 115 -1.71 -5.87 3.53
C TYR A 115 -2.05 -6.69 4.78
N LEU A 116 -2.15 -8.02 4.66
CA LEU A 116 -2.35 -8.90 5.83
C LEU A 116 -1.22 -8.76 6.85
N GLY A 117 0.03 -8.60 6.38
CA GLY A 117 1.19 -8.29 7.22
C GLY A 117 1.00 -7.00 8.02
N LEU A 118 0.55 -5.92 7.37
CA LEU A 118 0.26 -4.64 8.05
C LEU A 118 -0.82 -4.79 9.14
N LEU A 119 -1.87 -5.58 8.88
CA LEU A 119 -2.90 -5.88 9.88
C LEU A 119 -2.34 -6.69 11.06
N ALA A 120 -1.51 -7.69 10.77
CA ALA A 120 -0.88 -8.52 11.79
C ALA A 120 0.04 -7.70 12.70
N GLU A 121 0.88 -6.84 12.11
CA GLU A 121 1.74 -5.93 12.87
C GLU A 121 0.93 -4.96 13.75
N ARG A 122 -0.17 -4.40 13.23
CA ARG A 122 -1.05 -3.54 14.01
C ARG A 122 -1.64 -4.29 15.21
N LYS A 123 -2.10 -5.52 14.99
CA LYS A 123 -2.64 -6.38 16.05
C LYS A 123 -1.58 -6.66 17.11
N ALA A 124 -0.37 -7.04 16.71
CA ALA A 124 0.74 -7.30 17.63
C ALA A 124 1.06 -6.08 18.50
N ARG A 125 1.18 -4.88 17.90
CA ARG A 125 1.41 -3.63 18.65
C ARG A 125 0.27 -3.31 19.64
N ALA A 126 -0.98 -3.57 19.26
CA ALA A 126 -2.12 -3.36 20.15
C ALA A 126 -2.11 -4.33 21.35
N GLU A 127 -1.73 -5.60 21.12
CA GLU A 127 -1.57 -6.60 22.18
C GLU A 127 -0.42 -6.24 23.13
N GLU A 128 0.71 -5.78 22.60
CA GLU A 128 1.86 -5.29 23.40
C GLU A 128 1.46 -4.10 24.29
N LEU A 129 0.73 -3.13 23.75
CA LEU A 129 0.23 -1.98 24.50
C LEU A 129 -0.74 -2.40 25.61
N ASN A 130 -1.65 -3.34 25.33
CA ASN A 130 -2.60 -3.85 26.33
C ASN A 130 -1.88 -4.61 27.44
N ASN A 131 -0.91 -5.46 27.10
CA ASN A 131 -0.12 -6.22 28.07
C ASN A 131 0.74 -5.30 28.96
N GLY A 132 1.36 -4.28 28.36
CA GLY A 132 2.13 -3.27 29.10
C GLY A 132 1.26 -2.47 30.08
N ASN A 133 0.04 -2.10 29.68
CA ASN A 133 -0.91 -1.41 30.56
C ASN A 133 -1.36 -2.28 31.74
N HIS A 134 -1.62 -3.57 31.52
CA HIS A 134 -1.95 -4.50 32.60
C HIS A 134 -0.79 -4.69 33.60
N ALA A 135 0.45 -4.76 33.13
CA ALA A 135 1.63 -4.85 33.99
C ALA A 135 1.80 -3.57 34.85
N ALA A 136 1.60 -2.38 34.26
CA ALA A 136 1.68 -1.11 34.98
C ALA A 136 0.56 -0.96 36.04
N LEU A 137 -0.67 -1.38 35.72
CA LEU A 137 -1.80 -1.36 36.66
C LEU A 137 -1.58 -2.30 37.86
N ASN A 138 -1.01 -3.48 37.64
CA ASN A 138 -0.72 -4.43 38.73
C ASN A 138 0.39 -3.93 39.66
N HIS A 139 1.37 -3.17 39.15
CA HIS A 139 2.38 -2.51 39.99
C HIS A 139 1.82 -1.33 40.79
N ALA A 140 0.81 -0.62 40.28
CA ALA A 140 0.20 0.53 40.96
C ALA A 140 -0.76 0.14 42.10
N HIS A 141 -1.32 -1.08 42.10
CA HIS A 141 -2.23 -1.59 43.14
C HIS A 141 -1.55 -2.53 44.14
N GLY A 142 -0.23 -2.68 44.07
CA GLY A 142 0.58 -3.41 45.06
C GLY A 142 1.10 -2.49 46.16
N ILE A 143 0.20 -2.03 47.04
CA ILE A 143 0.50 -1.54 48.41
C ILE A 143 -0.50 -2.21 49.35
#